data_AF-A0A7C1CLR1-F1
#
_entry.id   AF-A0A7C1CLR1-F1
#
_cell.length_a   1.000
_cell.length_b   1.000
_cell.length_c   1.000
_cell.angle_alpha   90.00
_cell.angle_beta   90.00
_cell.angle_gamma   90.00
#
_symmetry.space_group_name_H-M   'P 1'
#
loop_
_entity.id
_entity.type
_entity.pdbx_description
1 polymer ?
#
loop_
_entity_poly.entity_id
_entity_poly.type
_entity_poly.pdbx_seq_one_letter_code
_entity_poly.pdbx_strand_id
1 'polypeptide(L)'
;MTNRFVFVFLTANIVAVAAVADPMRYPYWQMIKDVNHNIEARPPRPCSVNDSNAKSNIEYPFEMFRHLRASDVFRAAREGAQEARLQAALGKSKEEIEALVFRNVAIALEYLPMLIRSEKDIEELSLLLGNREEDDALRRYLLQNTFPGYAPQSFLSLSLPELIDDNADIYSKWTWYMATHPAEEPRLQCMALEICYARLRRDYQRITETNPAVREQLESGASFSITDFRESSNIVFSRETNAVVRELRGRFHDFANAIAGHIAKDSTRAEEVKEVTKGILEDMRDNIKGLNKSVIEDCLEGKFMLKTPIMRPPAAQTPELFFDATDPKRLDDLMQEMIKATP
;
A
#
# COMPACT_ATOMS: atom_id res chain seq x y z
N MET A 1 -6.68 -30.34 -61.96
CA MET A 1 -7.58 -29.20 -62.28
C MET A 1 -8.49 -28.98 -61.09
N THR A 2 -8.71 -27.70 -60.72
CA THR A 2 -9.73 -27.13 -59.80
C THR A 2 -9.65 -27.52 -58.31
N ASN A 3 -9.22 -26.60 -57.42
CA ASN A 3 -10.00 -25.58 -56.67
C ASN A 3 -11.11 -26.20 -55.81
N ARG A 4 -11.41 -25.84 -54.56
CA ARG A 4 -10.93 -24.86 -53.55
C ARG A 4 -11.89 -25.06 -52.34
N PHE A 5 -11.52 -24.51 -51.18
CA PHE A 5 -12.38 -24.15 -50.03
C PHE A 5 -12.78 -25.24 -49.03
N VAL A 6 -11.95 -25.33 -47.99
CA VAL A 6 -12.36 -25.66 -46.61
C VAL A 6 -13.17 -24.47 -46.08
N PHE A 7 -14.45 -24.69 -45.76
CA PHE A 7 -15.26 -23.72 -45.01
C PHE A 7 -15.09 -23.99 -43.51
N VAL A 8 -14.36 -23.09 -42.85
CA VAL A 8 -14.38 -22.94 -41.39
C VAL A 8 -15.64 -22.13 -41.05
N PHE A 9 -16.62 -22.75 -40.40
CA PHE A 9 -17.71 -22.02 -39.76
C PHE A 9 -17.17 -21.39 -38.46
N LEU A 10 -16.65 -20.17 -38.60
CA LEU A 10 -16.44 -19.24 -37.51
C LEU A 10 -17.80 -18.59 -37.23
N THR A 11 -18.60 -19.15 -36.31
CA THR A 11 -19.74 -18.41 -35.76
C THR A 11 -19.19 -17.35 -34.81
N ALA A 12 -18.81 -16.22 -35.40
CA ALA A 12 -18.62 -14.98 -34.68
C ALA A 12 -19.99 -14.56 -34.12
N ASN A 13 -20.18 -14.75 -32.81
CA ASN A 13 -21.20 -14.01 -32.05
C ASN A 13 -20.74 -12.55 -31.99
N ILE A 14 -20.95 -11.82 -33.08
CA ILE A 14 -20.95 -10.36 -33.06
C ILE A 14 -22.29 -9.98 -32.44
N VAL A 15 -22.30 -9.85 -31.10
CA VAL A 15 -23.32 -9.04 -30.45
C VAL A 15 -22.95 -7.60 -30.77
N ALA A 16 -23.56 -7.06 -31.82
CA ALA A 16 -23.64 -5.64 -32.04
C ALA A 16 -24.49 -5.04 -30.90
N VAL A 17 -23.85 -4.65 -29.81
CA VAL A 17 -24.47 -3.79 -28.81
C VAL A 17 -24.55 -2.40 -29.41
N ALA A 18 -25.69 -2.11 -30.04
CA ALA A 18 -26.15 -0.74 -30.22
C ALA A 18 -26.36 -0.15 -28.82
N ALA A 19 -25.30 0.46 -28.27
CA ALA A 19 -25.36 1.20 -27.02
C ALA A 19 -26.10 2.52 -27.26
N VAL A 20 -27.42 2.47 -27.17
CA VAL A 20 -28.20 3.63 -26.73
C VAL A 20 -27.71 3.94 -25.31
N ALA A 21 -27.21 5.16 -25.11
CA ALA A 21 -26.61 5.61 -23.87
C ALA A 21 -27.56 5.41 -22.68
N ASP A 22 -27.15 4.59 -21.72
CA ASP A 22 -27.76 4.51 -20.39
C ASP A 22 -27.12 5.60 -19.50
N PRO A 23 -27.87 6.59 -19.00
CA PRO A 23 -27.30 7.70 -18.24
C PRO A 23 -26.76 7.33 -16.85
N MET A 24 -26.84 6.06 -16.41
CA MET A 24 -26.37 5.63 -15.08
C MET A 24 -25.36 4.47 -15.10
N ARG A 25 -24.40 4.44 -16.03
CA ARG A 25 -23.40 3.35 -16.03
C ARG A 25 -22.52 3.31 -14.76
N TYR A 26 -22.32 4.44 -14.09
CA TYR A 26 -21.40 4.60 -12.95
C TYR A 26 -21.97 5.55 -11.88
N PRO A 27 -22.99 5.12 -11.12
CA PRO A 27 -23.73 6.00 -10.22
C PRO A 27 -22.87 6.54 -9.06
N TYR A 28 -21.95 5.75 -8.50
CA TYR A 28 -21.11 6.18 -7.39
C TYR A 28 -20.02 7.14 -7.88
N TRP A 29 -19.40 6.83 -9.00
CA TRP A 29 -18.41 7.72 -9.60
C TRP A 29 -19.00 9.03 -10.09
N GLN A 30 -20.21 9.02 -10.67
CA GLN A 30 -20.88 10.24 -11.09
C GLN A 30 -21.23 11.13 -9.88
N MET A 31 -21.70 10.54 -8.78
CA MET A 31 -21.93 11.25 -7.52
C MET A 31 -20.65 11.94 -7.00
N ILE A 32 -19.51 11.23 -6.99
CA ILE A 32 -18.21 11.81 -6.58
C ILE A 32 -17.79 12.94 -7.53
N LYS A 33 -17.94 12.76 -8.84
CA LYS A 33 -17.63 13.81 -9.83
C LYS A 33 -18.46 15.06 -9.60
N ASP A 34 -19.75 14.91 -9.32
CA ASP A 34 -20.66 16.04 -9.09
C ASP A 34 -20.27 16.78 -7.79
N VAL A 35 -19.94 16.03 -6.73
CA VAL A 35 -19.41 16.61 -5.49
C VAL A 35 -18.11 17.37 -5.73
N ASN A 36 -17.15 16.77 -6.45
CA ASN A 36 -15.87 17.41 -6.75
C ASN A 36 -16.03 18.65 -7.65
N HIS A 37 -16.91 18.58 -8.65
CA HIS A 37 -17.23 19.73 -9.51
C HIS A 37 -17.80 20.89 -8.70
N ASN A 38 -18.70 20.61 -7.76
CA ASN A 38 -19.27 21.62 -6.85
C ASN A 38 -18.21 22.24 -5.91
N ILE A 39 -17.18 21.49 -5.55
CA ILE A 39 -16.05 22.00 -4.75
C ILE A 39 -15.18 22.94 -5.60
N GLU A 40 -14.81 22.53 -6.82
CA GLU A 40 -13.97 23.30 -7.74
C GLU A 40 -14.66 24.57 -8.25
N ALA A 41 -15.99 24.55 -8.39
CA ALA A 41 -16.77 25.70 -8.85
C ALA A 41 -16.96 26.79 -7.78
N ARG A 42 -16.58 26.54 -6.52
CA ARG A 42 -16.71 27.53 -5.44
C ARG A 42 -15.69 28.66 -5.61
N PRO A 43 -16.08 29.93 -5.40
CA PRO A 43 -15.14 31.04 -5.51
C PRO A 43 -14.01 30.92 -4.48
N PRO A 44 -12.78 31.36 -4.82
CA PRO A 44 -11.65 31.29 -3.92
C PRO A 44 -11.95 32.05 -2.62
N ARG A 45 -11.54 31.46 -1.50
CA ARG A 45 -11.88 31.96 -0.16
C ARG A 45 -11.24 33.33 0.06
N PRO A 46 -11.96 34.32 0.62
CA PRO A 46 -11.31 35.50 1.13
C PRO A 46 -10.47 35.12 2.36
N CYS A 47 -9.14 35.21 2.26
CA CYS A 47 -8.24 35.12 3.41
C CYS A 47 -8.38 36.38 4.27
N SER A 48 -9.48 36.49 5.04
CA SER A 48 -9.66 37.56 6.02
C SER A 48 -9.28 37.03 7.40
N VAL A 49 -8.13 37.46 7.92
CA VAL A 49 -7.68 37.20 9.29
C VAL A 49 -8.52 37.99 10.33
N ASN A 50 -9.43 38.87 9.89
CA ASN A 50 -10.03 39.89 10.75
C ASN A 50 -11.56 39.85 10.94
N ASP A 51 -12.27 38.84 10.43
CA ASP A 51 -13.74 38.77 10.66
C ASP A 51 -14.13 37.70 11.66
N SER A 52 -13.90 37.99 12.94
CA SER A 52 -14.41 37.22 14.09
C SER A 52 -15.94 37.14 14.18
N ASN A 53 -16.67 37.78 13.25
CA ASN A 53 -18.14 37.78 13.17
C ASN A 53 -18.70 37.33 11.82
N ALA A 54 -17.87 36.86 10.87
CA ALA A 54 -18.39 36.19 9.70
C ALA A 54 -18.89 34.79 10.10
N LYS A 55 -20.15 34.69 10.54
CA LYS A 55 -20.93 33.44 10.48
C LYS A 55 -21.10 33.04 9.02
N SER A 56 -20.02 32.65 8.39
CA SER A 56 -20.08 32.00 7.10
C SER A 56 -20.45 30.55 7.40
N ASN A 57 -21.52 30.06 6.79
CA ASN A 57 -21.71 28.64 6.56
C ASN A 57 -20.53 28.18 5.68
N ILE A 58 -19.34 28.07 6.27
CA ILE A 58 -18.14 27.57 5.60
C ILE A 58 -18.30 26.06 5.56
N GLU A 59 -19.00 25.57 4.55
CA GLU A 59 -18.94 24.15 4.23
C GLU A 59 -17.56 23.85 3.66
N TYR A 60 -16.73 23.13 4.41
CA TYR A 60 -15.47 22.62 3.89
C TYR A 60 -15.74 21.56 2.81
N PRO A 61 -14.83 21.36 1.84
CA PRO A 61 -14.98 20.34 0.80
C PRO A 61 -15.36 18.96 1.34
N PHE A 62 -14.78 18.55 2.47
CA PHE A 62 -15.11 17.27 3.11
C PHE A 62 -16.54 17.17 3.68
N GLU A 63 -17.18 18.29 4.04
CA GLU A 63 -18.57 18.28 4.54
C GLU A 63 -19.52 17.78 3.44
N MET A 64 -19.16 18.00 2.17
CA MET A 64 -19.89 17.46 1.01
C MET A 64 -19.77 15.94 0.91
N PHE A 65 -18.76 15.31 1.52
CA PHE A 65 -18.58 13.85 1.55
C PHE A 65 -19.19 13.20 2.80
N ARG A 66 -19.65 13.98 3.80
CA ARG A 66 -20.07 13.48 5.13
C ARG A 66 -21.22 12.47 5.10
N HIS A 67 -22.07 12.54 4.07
CA HIS A 67 -23.20 11.64 3.89
C HIS A 67 -22.82 10.30 3.24
N LEU A 68 -21.58 10.17 2.75
CA LEU A 68 -21.07 8.97 2.12
C LEU A 68 -20.47 8.00 3.14
N ARG A 69 -20.44 6.72 2.77
CA ARG A 69 -19.71 5.66 3.50
C ARG A 69 -18.39 5.34 2.79
N ALA A 70 -17.44 4.75 3.52
CA ALA A 70 -16.21 4.22 2.94
C ALA A 70 -16.49 3.27 1.75
N SER A 71 -17.49 2.40 1.90
CA SER A 71 -17.92 1.50 0.82
C SER A 71 -18.37 2.23 -0.46
N ASP A 72 -18.95 3.42 -0.34
CA ASP A 72 -19.42 4.20 -1.50
C ASP A 72 -18.24 4.79 -2.27
N VAL A 73 -17.22 5.29 -1.56
CA VAL A 73 -15.99 5.80 -2.19
C VAL A 73 -15.13 4.67 -2.78
N PHE A 74 -15.10 3.48 -2.17
CA PHE A 74 -14.44 2.31 -2.76
C PHE A 74 -15.11 1.88 -4.07
N ARG A 75 -16.45 1.88 -4.13
CA ARG A 75 -17.20 1.62 -5.37
C ARG A 75 -16.93 2.71 -6.41
N ALA A 76 -16.96 3.98 -6.00
CA ALA A 76 -16.64 5.09 -6.90
C ALA A 76 -15.22 4.99 -7.48
N ALA A 77 -14.23 4.56 -6.70
CA ALA A 77 -12.86 4.36 -7.19
C ALA A 77 -12.77 3.26 -8.25
N ARG A 78 -13.46 2.13 -8.04
CA ARG A 78 -13.56 1.05 -9.04
C ARG A 78 -14.26 1.52 -10.31
N GLU A 79 -15.39 2.20 -10.17
CA GLU A 79 -16.15 2.74 -11.30
C GLU A 79 -15.34 3.80 -12.08
N GLY A 80 -14.64 4.69 -11.39
CA GLY A 80 -13.76 5.68 -11.99
C GLY A 80 -12.59 5.06 -12.74
N ALA A 81 -12.00 3.98 -12.21
CA ALA A 81 -10.99 3.20 -12.94
C ALA A 81 -11.58 2.56 -14.20
N GLN A 82 -12.75 1.93 -14.11
CA GLN A 82 -13.43 1.34 -15.27
C GLN A 82 -13.80 2.36 -16.35
N GLU A 83 -14.32 3.53 -15.96
CA GLU A 83 -14.61 4.62 -16.90
C GLU A 83 -13.35 5.07 -17.66
N ALA A 84 -12.21 5.20 -16.96
CA ALA A 84 -10.93 5.53 -17.59
C ALA A 84 -10.47 4.42 -18.57
N ARG A 85 -10.63 3.14 -18.20
CA ARG A 85 -10.30 2.00 -19.07
C ARG A 85 -11.13 1.96 -20.35
N LEU A 86 -12.40 2.40 -20.30
CA LEU A 86 -13.22 2.50 -21.52
C LEU A 86 -12.69 3.53 -22.52
N GLN A 87 -11.93 4.53 -22.07
CA GLN A 87 -11.32 5.49 -22.98
C GLN A 87 -10.19 4.88 -23.83
N ALA A 88 -9.75 3.65 -23.53
CA ALA A 88 -8.87 2.89 -24.41
C ALA A 88 -9.49 2.67 -25.81
N ALA A 89 -10.81 2.48 -25.86
CA ALA A 89 -11.53 2.34 -27.13
C ALA A 89 -11.48 3.61 -27.99
N LEU A 90 -11.09 4.76 -27.42
CA LEU A 90 -10.89 6.03 -28.11
C LEU A 90 -9.46 6.21 -28.63
N GLY A 91 -8.60 5.19 -28.54
CA GLY A 91 -7.25 5.20 -29.10
C GLY A 91 -6.18 5.84 -28.20
N LYS A 92 -6.47 6.05 -26.91
CA LYS A 92 -5.48 6.56 -25.93
C LYS A 92 -4.38 5.54 -25.66
N SER A 93 -3.18 6.04 -25.34
CA SER A 93 -2.05 5.17 -24.96
C SER A 93 -2.28 4.49 -23.61
N LYS A 94 -1.55 3.40 -23.33
CA LYS A 94 -1.63 2.69 -22.04
C LYS A 94 -1.28 3.62 -20.88
N GLU A 95 -0.27 4.45 -21.06
CA GLU A 95 0.23 5.41 -20.06
C GLU A 95 -0.80 6.50 -19.77
N GLU A 96 -1.48 7.02 -20.80
CA GLU A 96 -2.55 8.00 -20.64
C GLU A 96 -3.74 7.41 -19.88
N ILE A 97 -4.10 6.16 -20.18
CA ILE A 97 -5.18 5.46 -19.48
C ILE A 97 -4.78 5.22 -18.02
N GLU A 98 -3.55 4.79 -17.74
CA GLU A 98 -3.07 4.64 -16.37
C GLU A 98 -3.13 5.97 -15.60
N ALA A 99 -2.67 7.07 -16.20
CA ALA A 99 -2.75 8.39 -15.57
C ALA A 99 -4.20 8.82 -15.29
N LEU A 100 -5.14 8.49 -16.18
CA LEU A 100 -6.57 8.76 -15.97
C LEU A 100 -7.15 7.89 -14.85
N VAL A 101 -6.80 6.61 -14.77
CA VAL A 101 -7.21 5.74 -13.66
C VAL A 101 -6.69 6.33 -12.35
N PHE A 102 -5.40 6.67 -12.27
CA PHE A 102 -4.80 7.30 -11.09
C PHE A 102 -5.54 8.57 -10.66
N ARG A 103 -5.84 9.45 -11.61
CA ARG A 103 -6.58 10.69 -11.33
C ARG A 103 -7.98 10.40 -10.79
N ASN A 104 -8.72 9.49 -11.42
CA ASN A 104 -10.09 9.18 -11.01
C ASN A 104 -10.13 8.54 -9.62
N VAL A 105 -9.21 7.60 -9.36
CA VAL A 105 -9.06 6.96 -8.05
C VAL A 105 -8.68 7.98 -6.99
N ALA A 106 -7.75 8.90 -7.29
CA ALA A 106 -7.36 9.94 -6.35
C ALA A 106 -8.54 10.83 -5.96
N ILE A 107 -9.34 11.28 -6.93
CA ILE A 107 -10.55 12.08 -6.66
C ILE A 107 -11.53 11.30 -5.77
N ALA A 108 -11.72 10.01 -6.03
CA ALA A 108 -12.65 9.19 -5.25
C ALA A 108 -12.20 8.95 -3.81
N LEU A 109 -10.89 8.76 -3.60
CA LEU A 109 -10.35 8.31 -2.32
C LEU A 109 -9.75 9.43 -1.47
N GLU A 110 -9.60 10.66 -1.98
CA GLU A 110 -8.90 11.75 -1.29
C GLU A 110 -9.38 11.92 0.16
N TYR A 111 -10.69 11.88 0.40
CA TYR A 111 -11.30 12.07 1.73
C TYR A 111 -11.64 10.76 2.46
N LEU A 112 -11.20 9.60 1.94
CA LEU A 112 -11.43 8.29 2.57
C LEU A 112 -11.08 8.26 4.08
N PRO A 113 -9.96 8.84 4.56
CA PRO A 113 -9.61 8.78 5.98
C PRO A 113 -10.68 9.37 6.91
N MET A 114 -11.47 10.33 6.45
CA MET A 114 -12.57 10.91 7.24
C MET A 114 -13.84 10.04 7.25
N LEU A 115 -13.93 9.09 6.32
CA LEU A 115 -15.09 8.22 6.16
C LEU A 115 -14.90 6.85 6.83
N ILE A 116 -13.67 6.49 7.19
CA ILE A 116 -13.35 5.30 7.96
C ILE A 116 -13.88 5.49 9.39
N ARG A 117 -14.81 4.62 9.81
CA ARG A 117 -15.44 4.70 11.14
C ARG A 117 -15.32 3.40 11.93
N SER A 118 -14.85 2.34 11.29
CA SER A 118 -14.79 1.00 11.87
C SER A 118 -13.65 0.17 11.28
N GLU A 119 -13.24 -0.87 12.00
CA GLU A 119 -12.31 -1.88 11.51
C GLU A 119 -12.80 -2.53 10.21
N LYS A 120 -14.11 -2.65 10.02
CA LYS A 120 -14.69 -3.18 8.78
C LYS A 120 -14.34 -2.35 7.55
N ASP A 121 -14.28 -1.03 7.70
CA ASP A 121 -13.89 -0.14 6.59
C ASP A 121 -12.40 -0.34 6.24
N ILE A 122 -11.58 -0.61 7.26
CA ILE A 122 -10.15 -0.95 7.12
C ILE A 122 -9.97 -2.33 6.47
N GLU A 123 -10.76 -3.32 6.87
CA GLU A 123 -10.77 -4.64 6.24
C GLU A 123 -11.14 -4.54 4.77
N GLU A 124 -12.18 -3.77 4.40
CA GLU A 124 -12.58 -3.56 3.02
C GLU A 124 -11.47 -2.89 2.19
N LEU A 125 -10.77 -1.90 2.75
CA LEU A 125 -9.59 -1.30 2.13
C LEU A 125 -8.46 -2.33 1.92
N SER A 126 -8.19 -3.16 2.92
CA SER A 126 -7.15 -4.21 2.83
C SER A 126 -7.49 -5.28 1.79
N LEU A 127 -8.78 -5.63 1.66
CA LEU A 127 -9.28 -6.56 0.64
C LEU A 127 -9.14 -5.97 -0.76
N LEU A 128 -9.45 -4.68 -0.93
CA LEU A 128 -9.28 -3.97 -2.20
C LEU A 128 -7.80 -3.95 -2.65
N LEU A 129 -6.88 -3.74 -1.71
CA LEU A 129 -5.44 -3.79 -1.97
C LEU A 129 -4.97 -5.20 -2.38
N GLY A 130 -5.46 -6.22 -1.67
CA GLY A 130 -5.05 -7.62 -1.85
C GLY A 130 -5.72 -8.35 -3.02
N ASN A 131 -6.85 -7.85 -3.53
CA ASN A 131 -7.63 -8.54 -4.55
C ASN A 131 -7.01 -8.37 -5.95
N ARG A 132 -6.46 -9.47 -6.48
CA ARG A 132 -5.82 -9.53 -7.81
C ARG A 132 -6.79 -9.38 -8.99
N GLU A 133 -8.10 -9.43 -8.75
CA GLU A 133 -9.12 -9.16 -9.77
C GLU A 133 -9.43 -7.66 -9.93
N GLU A 134 -8.94 -6.82 -9.02
CA GLU A 134 -9.07 -5.37 -9.11
C GLU A 134 -8.08 -4.78 -10.11
N ASP A 135 -8.33 -3.53 -10.52
CA ASP A 135 -7.44 -2.83 -11.44
C ASP A 135 -6.04 -2.60 -10.83
N ASP A 136 -4.98 -2.99 -11.54
CA ASP A 136 -3.60 -2.86 -11.04
C ASP A 136 -3.22 -1.42 -10.69
N ALA A 137 -3.73 -0.43 -11.43
CA ALA A 137 -3.46 0.98 -11.15
C ALA A 137 -4.19 1.47 -9.90
N LEU A 138 -5.41 0.97 -9.63
CA LEU A 138 -6.14 1.21 -8.38
C LEU A 138 -5.35 0.64 -7.19
N ARG A 139 -4.96 -0.63 -7.27
CA ARG A 139 -4.18 -1.30 -6.21
C ARG A 139 -2.85 -0.58 -5.98
N ARG A 140 -2.19 -0.12 -7.05
CA ARG A 140 -0.92 0.61 -6.99
C ARG A 140 -1.08 1.95 -6.29
N TYR A 141 -2.12 2.70 -6.65
CA TYR A 141 -2.45 3.97 -6.00
C TYR A 141 -2.66 3.77 -4.49
N LEU A 142 -3.45 2.77 -4.09
CA LEU A 142 -3.67 2.45 -2.69
C LEU A 142 -2.36 2.11 -1.97
N LEU A 143 -1.56 1.22 -2.56
CA LEU A 143 -0.29 0.77 -2.00
C LEU A 143 0.66 1.95 -1.74
N GLN A 144 0.79 2.88 -2.69
CA GLN A 144 1.62 4.10 -2.53
C GLN A 144 1.18 4.97 -1.36
N ASN A 145 -0.13 5.04 -1.10
CA ASN A 145 -0.68 5.85 -0.02
C ASN A 145 -0.65 5.11 1.34
N THR A 146 -0.24 3.85 1.39
CA THR A 146 -0.18 3.08 2.65
C THR A 146 1.09 3.28 3.47
N PHE A 147 2.09 3.98 2.94
CA PHE A 147 3.35 4.23 3.62
C PHE A 147 3.89 5.62 3.31
N PRO A 148 4.42 6.37 4.30
CA PRO A 148 4.86 7.75 4.09
C PRO A 148 5.97 7.86 3.04
N GLY A 149 5.89 8.87 2.18
CA GLY A 149 6.93 9.21 1.20
C GLY A 149 6.85 8.49 -0.15
N TYR A 150 5.89 7.58 -0.35
CA TYR A 150 5.70 6.87 -1.63
C TYR A 150 4.67 7.51 -2.56
N ALA A 151 3.72 8.28 -2.01
CA ALA A 151 2.74 9.05 -2.76
C ALA A 151 3.06 10.55 -2.71
N PRO A 152 2.67 11.33 -3.74
CA PRO A 152 2.62 12.79 -3.66
C PRO A 152 1.76 13.24 -2.47
N GLN A 153 2.10 14.39 -1.88
CA GLN A 153 1.35 14.92 -0.73
C GLN A 153 -0.12 15.18 -1.09
N SER A 154 -1.02 14.52 -0.38
CA SER A 154 -2.46 14.73 -0.37
C SER A 154 -3.01 14.41 1.03
N PHE A 155 -4.28 14.72 1.29
CA PHE A 155 -4.91 14.38 2.57
C PHE A 155 -4.89 12.87 2.81
N LEU A 156 -5.14 12.08 1.75
CA LEU A 156 -5.04 10.63 1.79
C LEU A 156 -3.62 10.17 2.14
N SER A 157 -2.59 10.68 1.44
CA SER A 157 -1.22 10.21 1.64
C SER A 157 -0.65 10.55 3.01
N LEU A 158 -1.14 11.62 3.64
CA LEU A 158 -0.72 12.07 4.96
C LEU A 158 -1.46 11.32 6.07
N SER A 159 -2.75 11.06 5.90
CA SER A 159 -3.60 10.51 6.97
C SER A 159 -3.72 8.99 6.94
N LEU A 160 -3.71 8.37 5.76
CA LEU A 160 -3.89 6.93 5.63
C LEU A 160 -2.79 6.11 6.32
N PRO A 161 -1.49 6.47 6.24
CA PRO A 161 -0.45 5.72 6.94
C PRO A 161 -0.67 5.60 8.45
N GLU A 162 -1.25 6.62 9.09
CA GLU A 162 -1.54 6.58 10.52
C GLU A 162 -2.65 5.57 10.85
N LEU A 163 -3.74 5.56 10.08
CA LEU A 163 -4.82 4.59 10.22
C LEU A 163 -4.33 3.14 9.99
N ILE A 164 -3.34 2.99 9.10
CA ILE A 164 -2.71 1.71 8.81
C ILE A 164 -1.78 1.26 9.93
N ASP A 165 -1.05 2.16 10.58
CA ASP A 165 -0.17 1.82 11.70
C ASP A 165 -0.96 1.21 12.88
N ASP A 166 -2.19 1.71 13.13
CA ASP A 166 -3.10 1.11 14.13
C ASP A 166 -3.59 -0.30 13.73
N ASN A 167 -3.50 -0.65 12.43
CA ASN A 167 -3.96 -1.92 11.85
C ASN A 167 -2.82 -2.68 11.13
N ALA A 168 -1.58 -2.47 11.58
CA ALA A 168 -0.37 -2.81 10.82
C ALA A 168 -0.29 -4.30 10.44
N ASP A 169 -0.85 -5.19 11.25
CA ASP A 169 -0.82 -6.64 11.03
C ASP A 169 -1.54 -7.06 9.76
N ILE A 170 -2.76 -6.53 9.51
CA ILE A 170 -3.57 -6.91 8.35
C ILE A 170 -2.88 -6.42 7.07
N TYR A 171 -2.46 -5.15 7.07
CA TYR A 171 -1.78 -4.57 5.92
C TYR A 171 -0.43 -5.23 5.66
N SER A 172 0.36 -5.53 6.70
CA SER A 172 1.65 -6.19 6.52
C SER A 172 1.50 -7.58 5.92
N LYS A 173 0.46 -8.34 6.29
CA LYS A 173 0.19 -9.64 5.67
C LYS A 173 -0.18 -9.50 4.19
N TRP A 174 -1.01 -8.52 3.83
CA TRP A 174 -1.37 -8.27 2.43
C TRP A 174 -0.19 -7.77 1.59
N THR A 175 0.58 -6.80 2.10
CA THR A 175 1.79 -6.31 1.41
C THR A 175 2.81 -7.44 1.23
N TRP A 176 2.99 -8.30 2.24
CA TRP A 176 3.89 -9.47 2.11
C TRP A 176 3.36 -10.48 1.10
N TYR A 177 2.06 -10.77 1.12
CA TYR A 177 1.43 -11.62 0.12
C TYR A 177 1.69 -11.10 -1.30
N MET A 178 1.45 -9.81 -1.56
CA MET A 178 1.75 -9.17 -2.85
C MET A 178 3.23 -9.28 -3.22
N ALA A 179 4.12 -8.98 -2.27
CA ALA A 179 5.56 -9.02 -2.49
C ALA A 179 6.09 -10.41 -2.87
N THR A 180 5.43 -11.50 -2.43
CA THR A 180 5.90 -12.87 -2.62
C THR A 180 5.08 -13.69 -3.62
N HIS A 181 3.93 -13.21 -4.08
CA HIS A 181 3.03 -14.01 -4.92
C HIS A 181 3.54 -14.17 -6.36
N PRO A 182 3.69 -15.40 -6.92
CA PRO A 182 4.32 -15.71 -8.22
C PRO A 182 3.73 -14.98 -9.44
N ALA A 183 2.44 -14.71 -9.41
CA ALA A 183 1.70 -14.09 -10.51
C ALA A 183 1.18 -12.69 -10.18
N GLU A 184 1.80 -12.00 -9.22
CA GLU A 184 1.51 -10.58 -9.01
C GLU A 184 2.04 -9.73 -10.17
N GLU A 185 1.39 -8.61 -10.44
CA GLU A 185 1.87 -7.66 -11.45
C GLU A 185 3.26 -7.12 -11.04
N PRO A 186 4.26 -7.10 -11.95
CA PRO A 186 5.64 -6.77 -11.59
C PRO A 186 5.84 -5.44 -10.86
N ARG A 187 5.19 -4.35 -11.30
CA ARG A 187 5.33 -3.03 -10.67
C ARG A 187 4.72 -3.00 -9.27
N LEU A 188 3.56 -3.63 -9.08
CA LEU A 188 2.93 -3.84 -7.78
C LEU A 188 3.82 -4.67 -6.86
N GLN A 189 4.41 -5.74 -7.39
CA GLN A 189 5.30 -6.60 -6.62
C GLN A 189 6.56 -5.87 -6.14
N CYS A 190 7.21 -5.11 -7.03
CA CYS A 190 8.36 -4.26 -6.68
C CYS A 190 8.02 -3.27 -5.58
N MET A 191 6.90 -2.56 -5.72
CA MET A 191 6.45 -1.60 -4.70
C MET A 191 6.14 -2.27 -3.36
N ALA A 192 5.53 -3.45 -3.38
CA ALA A 192 5.24 -4.20 -2.16
C ALA A 192 6.54 -4.68 -1.47
N LEU A 193 7.56 -5.07 -2.24
CA LEU A 193 8.89 -5.41 -1.71
C LEU A 193 9.53 -4.20 -1.03
N GLU A 194 9.52 -3.04 -1.69
CA GLU A 194 10.08 -1.80 -1.16
C GLU A 194 9.37 -1.36 0.13
N ILE A 195 8.04 -1.40 0.17
CA ILE A 195 7.28 -1.01 1.37
C ILE A 195 7.50 -2.01 2.51
N CYS A 196 7.51 -3.33 2.24
CA CYS A 196 7.86 -4.33 3.24
C CYS A 196 9.23 -4.02 3.85
N TYR A 197 10.21 -3.72 3.00
CA TYR A 197 11.56 -3.42 3.43
C TYR A 197 11.66 -2.09 4.20
N ALA A 198 10.98 -1.05 3.73
CA ALA A 198 10.94 0.26 4.38
C ALA A 198 10.34 0.17 5.79
N ARG A 199 9.28 -0.63 5.99
CA ARG A 199 8.72 -0.92 7.32
C ARG A 199 9.74 -1.58 8.25
N LEU A 200 10.45 -2.61 7.77
CA LEU A 200 11.51 -3.26 8.55
C LEU A 200 12.64 -2.30 8.92
N ARG A 201 13.04 -1.41 7.99
CA ARG A 201 14.05 -0.38 8.25
C ARG A 201 13.57 0.67 9.26
N ARG A 202 12.32 1.12 9.17
CA ARG A 202 11.72 2.04 10.15
C ARG A 202 11.72 1.42 11.55
N ASP A 203 11.35 0.14 11.66
CA ASP A 203 11.37 -0.58 12.93
C ASP A 203 12.79 -0.71 13.50
N TYR A 204 13.77 -1.02 12.63
CA TYR A 204 15.18 -1.05 13.00
C TYR A 204 15.68 0.30 13.51
N GLN A 205 15.44 1.38 12.77
CA GLN A 205 15.84 2.74 13.14
C GLN A 205 15.26 3.12 14.49
N ARG A 206 13.95 2.96 14.66
CA ARG A 206 13.24 3.24 15.92
C ARG A 206 13.84 2.51 17.11
N ILE A 207 14.18 1.22 16.98
CA ILE A 207 14.80 0.44 18.06
C ILE A 207 16.19 0.97 18.39
N THR A 208 17.01 1.28 17.38
CA THR A 208 18.37 1.79 17.58
C THR A 208 18.41 3.22 18.13
N GLU A 209 17.43 4.06 17.80
CA GLU A 209 17.30 5.42 18.31
C GLU A 209 16.78 5.43 19.75
N THR A 210 15.79 4.58 20.05
CA THR A 210 15.20 4.48 21.40
C THR A 210 16.13 3.79 22.39
N ASN A 211 17.05 2.92 21.93
CA ASN A 211 17.97 2.16 22.78
C ASN A 211 19.43 2.37 22.34
N PRO A 212 20.11 3.43 22.82
CA PRO A 212 21.50 3.73 22.42
C PRO A 212 22.49 2.58 22.66
N ALA A 213 22.29 1.80 23.72
CA ALA A 213 23.13 0.63 24.01
C ALA A 213 22.94 -0.49 22.96
N VAL A 214 21.75 -0.63 22.36
CA VAL A 214 21.52 -1.55 21.24
C VAL A 214 22.28 -1.07 20.01
N ARG A 215 22.24 0.24 19.72
CA ARG A 215 23.00 0.84 18.61
C ARG A 215 24.50 0.59 18.75
N GLU A 216 25.08 0.92 19.90
CA GLU A 216 26.51 0.72 20.18
C GLU A 216 26.93 -0.75 20.04
N GLN A 217 26.09 -1.68 20.49
CA GLN A 217 26.36 -3.12 20.39
C GLN A 217 26.20 -3.66 18.96
N LEU A 218 25.28 -3.12 18.15
CA LEU A 218 25.16 -3.49 16.74
C LEU A 218 26.34 -2.95 15.92
N GLU A 219 26.81 -1.74 16.25
CA GLU A 219 27.97 -1.10 15.63
C GLU A 219 29.28 -1.82 15.96
N SER A 220 29.39 -2.47 17.12
CA SER A 220 30.57 -3.26 17.50
C SER A 220 30.76 -4.55 16.68
N GLY A 221 29.83 -4.86 15.75
CA GLY A 221 29.98 -5.94 14.78
C GLY A 221 29.80 -7.36 15.34
N ALA A 222 29.32 -7.51 16.58
CA ALA A 222 29.15 -8.81 17.20
C ALA A 222 27.93 -9.55 16.62
N SER A 223 28.21 -10.48 15.70
CA SER A 223 27.26 -11.49 15.23
C SER A 223 27.06 -12.53 16.33
N PHE A 224 26.04 -12.38 17.16
CA PHE A 224 25.72 -13.40 18.18
C PHE A 224 24.91 -14.53 17.55
N SER A 225 25.36 -15.77 17.77
CA SER A 225 24.49 -16.94 17.63
C SER A 225 23.41 -16.91 18.71
N ILE A 226 22.19 -17.37 18.39
CA ILE A 226 21.07 -17.54 19.34
C ILE A 226 21.49 -18.35 20.59
N THR A 227 22.53 -19.18 20.48
CA THR A 227 23.07 -19.98 21.58
C THR A 227 24.00 -19.20 22.52
N ASP A 228 24.64 -18.12 22.05
CA ASP A 228 25.70 -17.43 22.80
C ASP A 228 25.14 -16.46 23.85
N PHE A 229 23.83 -16.22 23.80
CA PHE A 229 23.11 -15.37 24.75
C PHE A 229 23.12 -15.95 26.18
N ARG A 230 23.42 -17.24 26.34
CA ARG A 230 23.40 -17.89 27.66
C ARG A 230 24.70 -17.76 28.45
N GLU A 231 25.86 -17.46 27.84
CA GLU A 231 27.13 -17.69 28.55
C GLU A 231 28.19 -16.58 28.46
N SER A 232 28.14 -15.56 27.58
CA SER A 232 29.33 -14.68 27.46
C SER A 232 29.15 -13.28 26.86
N SER A 233 28.37 -12.37 27.47
CA SER A 233 28.58 -10.93 27.21
C SER A 233 28.11 -10.01 28.34
N ASN A 234 29.03 -9.13 28.78
CA ASN A 234 28.91 -8.15 29.87
C ASN A 234 27.93 -6.97 29.62
N ILE A 235 26.99 -7.11 28.69
CA ILE A 235 25.89 -6.14 28.49
C ILE A 235 24.58 -6.92 28.57
N VAL A 236 23.94 -6.83 29.73
CA VAL A 236 22.63 -7.43 29.97
C VAL A 236 21.59 -6.37 29.62
N PHE A 237 21.07 -6.41 28.39
CA PHE A 237 19.83 -5.68 28.12
C PHE A 237 18.69 -6.25 28.95
N SER A 238 17.64 -5.46 29.16
CA SER A 238 16.40 -5.99 29.71
C SER A 238 15.89 -7.16 28.86
N ARG A 239 15.09 -8.03 29.47
CA ARG A 239 14.51 -9.19 28.78
C ARG A 239 13.65 -8.73 27.59
N GLU A 240 12.98 -7.60 27.77
CA GLU A 240 12.09 -6.96 26.80
C GLU A 240 12.88 -6.45 25.58
N THR A 241 13.96 -5.70 25.79
CA THR A 241 14.80 -5.19 24.69
C THR A 241 15.42 -6.33 23.89
N ASN A 242 15.87 -7.40 24.55
CA ASN A 242 16.38 -8.59 23.88
C ASN A 242 15.32 -9.30 23.03
N ALA A 243 14.10 -9.42 23.55
CA ALA A 243 13.00 -10.03 22.82
C ALA A 243 12.70 -9.26 21.53
N VAL A 244 12.62 -7.92 21.62
CA VAL A 244 12.35 -7.02 20.49
C VAL A 244 13.47 -7.09 19.43
N VAL A 245 14.74 -7.03 19.84
CA VAL A 245 15.88 -7.13 18.90
C VAL A 245 15.91 -8.50 18.21
N ARG A 246 15.65 -9.57 18.94
CA ARG A 246 15.59 -10.93 18.38
C ARG A 246 14.44 -11.07 17.37
N GLU A 247 13.27 -10.55 17.71
CA GLU A 247 12.11 -10.56 16.83
C GLU A 247 12.39 -9.79 15.53
N LEU A 248 12.94 -8.58 15.64
CA LEU A 248 13.30 -7.77 14.47
C LEU A 248 14.30 -8.50 13.56
N ARG A 249 15.37 -9.09 14.13
CA ARG A 249 16.33 -9.89 13.35
C ARG A 249 15.66 -11.09 12.66
N GLY A 250 14.77 -11.78 13.37
CA GLY A 250 13.95 -12.84 12.81
C GLY A 250 13.17 -12.35 11.58
N ARG A 251 12.47 -11.23 11.70
CA ARG A 251 11.70 -10.62 10.60
C ARG A 251 12.56 -10.27 9.38
N PHE A 252 13.77 -9.74 9.56
CA PHE A 252 14.70 -9.51 8.44
C PHE A 252 15.10 -10.82 7.75
N HIS A 253 15.45 -11.85 8.52
CA HIS A 253 15.82 -13.14 7.95
C HIS A 253 14.64 -13.85 7.29
N ASP A 254 13.44 -13.78 7.86
CA ASP A 254 12.22 -14.35 7.25
C ASP A 254 11.89 -13.66 5.94
N PHE A 255 12.00 -12.33 5.90
CA PHE A 255 11.78 -11.55 4.68
C PHE A 255 12.86 -11.85 3.62
N ALA A 256 14.14 -11.87 3.98
CA ALA A 256 15.24 -12.23 3.08
C ALA A 256 15.05 -13.63 2.47
N ASN A 257 14.72 -14.62 3.30
CA ASN A 257 14.44 -15.99 2.83
C ASN A 257 13.21 -16.05 1.92
N ALA A 258 12.16 -15.28 2.21
CA ALA A 258 10.93 -15.27 1.42
C ALA A 258 11.16 -14.71 0.01
N ILE A 259 12.05 -13.73 -0.14
CA ILE A 259 12.32 -13.06 -1.42
C ILE A 259 13.50 -13.67 -2.18
N ALA A 260 14.39 -14.44 -1.54
CA ALA A 260 15.55 -15.08 -2.17
C ALA A 260 15.17 -15.93 -3.40
N GLY A 261 14.02 -16.62 -3.34
CA GLY A 261 13.49 -17.38 -4.47
C GLY A 261 13.20 -16.54 -5.72
N HIS A 262 13.05 -15.22 -5.61
CA HIS A 262 12.85 -14.35 -6.77
C HIS A 262 14.07 -14.28 -7.68
N ILE A 263 15.28 -14.45 -7.13
CA ILE A 263 16.55 -14.37 -7.87
C ILE A 263 17.22 -15.73 -8.06
N ALA A 264 16.52 -16.82 -7.70
CA ALA A 264 16.97 -18.18 -7.99
C ALA A 264 17.19 -18.38 -9.49
N LYS A 265 18.11 -19.29 -9.84
CA LYS A 265 18.52 -19.57 -11.23
C LYS A 265 17.34 -19.95 -12.14
N ASP A 266 16.35 -20.63 -11.59
CA ASP A 266 15.13 -21.10 -12.26
C ASP A 266 13.92 -20.16 -12.04
N SER A 267 14.14 -18.99 -11.44
CA SER A 267 13.07 -18.03 -11.18
C SER A 267 12.46 -17.47 -12.46
N THR A 268 11.13 -17.57 -12.55
CA THR A 268 10.30 -17.02 -13.62
C THR A 268 9.88 -15.57 -13.37
N ARG A 269 10.42 -14.90 -12.35
CA ARG A 269 10.10 -13.49 -12.04
C ARG A 269 10.56 -12.55 -13.15
N ALA A 270 9.85 -11.44 -13.30
CA ALA A 270 10.26 -10.33 -14.15
C ALA A 270 11.63 -9.79 -13.71
N GLU A 271 12.40 -9.26 -14.65
CA GLU A 271 13.77 -8.80 -14.38
C GLU A 271 13.79 -7.64 -13.37
N GLU A 272 12.85 -6.70 -13.48
CA GLU A 272 12.70 -5.60 -12.52
C GLU A 272 12.48 -6.09 -11.08
N VAL A 273 11.73 -7.17 -10.88
CA VAL A 273 11.52 -7.76 -9.54
C VAL A 273 12.80 -8.40 -9.02
N LYS A 274 13.60 -9.01 -9.90
CA LYS A 274 14.90 -9.59 -9.55
C LYS A 274 15.89 -8.50 -9.13
N GLU A 275 15.95 -7.42 -9.89
CA GLU A 275 16.80 -6.26 -9.59
C GLU A 275 16.44 -5.62 -8.25
N VAL A 276 15.15 -5.35 -8.00
CA VAL A 276 14.69 -4.80 -6.71
C VAL A 276 15.00 -5.76 -5.56
N THR A 277 14.73 -7.06 -5.73
CA THR A 277 15.05 -8.08 -4.72
C THR A 277 16.53 -8.09 -4.39
N LYS A 278 17.39 -8.10 -5.41
CA LYS A 278 18.84 -8.09 -5.23
C LYS A 278 19.31 -6.83 -4.50
N GLY A 279 18.83 -5.66 -4.92
CA GLY A 279 19.16 -4.38 -4.28
C GLY A 279 18.76 -4.35 -2.81
N ILE A 280 17.59 -4.88 -2.46
CA ILE A 280 17.14 -5.00 -1.06
C ILE A 280 18.06 -5.92 -0.25
N LEU A 281 18.42 -7.10 -0.78
CA LEU A 281 19.31 -8.04 -0.09
C LEU A 281 20.73 -7.49 0.07
N GLU A 282 21.25 -6.75 -0.92
CA GLU A 282 22.53 -6.05 -0.83
C GLU A 282 22.49 -4.96 0.25
N ASP A 283 21.43 -4.15 0.29
CA ASP A 283 21.24 -3.13 1.34
C ASP A 283 21.16 -3.77 2.74
N MET A 284 20.48 -4.91 2.89
CA MET A 284 20.46 -5.67 4.14
C MET A 284 21.87 -6.10 4.58
N ARG A 285 22.66 -6.69 3.67
CA ARG A 285 24.02 -7.17 3.95
C ARG A 285 24.94 -6.03 4.40
N ASP A 286 24.83 -4.88 3.74
CA ASP A 286 25.80 -3.80 3.86
C ASP A 286 25.42 -2.83 4.99
N ASN A 287 24.13 -2.52 5.13
CA ASN A 287 23.63 -1.42 5.96
C ASN A 287 22.90 -1.86 7.24
N ILE A 288 22.32 -3.07 7.29
CA ILE A 288 21.61 -3.55 8.49
C ILE A 288 22.57 -4.34 9.39
N LYS A 289 22.93 -3.75 10.54
CA LYS A 289 23.90 -4.35 11.46
C LYS A 289 23.24 -5.43 12.34
N GLY A 290 24.04 -6.43 12.72
CA GLY A 290 23.60 -7.54 13.57
C GLY A 290 22.81 -8.65 12.87
N LEU A 291 22.66 -8.58 11.53
CA LEU A 291 22.18 -9.72 10.74
C LEU A 291 23.30 -10.75 10.54
N ASN A 292 22.91 -12.02 10.41
CA ASN A 292 23.84 -13.05 9.96
C ASN A 292 24.13 -12.88 8.46
N LYS A 293 25.32 -12.34 8.14
CA LYS A 293 25.72 -12.04 6.76
C LYS A 293 25.78 -13.27 5.87
N SER A 294 26.21 -14.43 6.38
CA SER A 294 26.29 -15.64 5.55
C SER A 294 24.90 -16.09 5.09
N VAL A 295 23.86 -15.90 5.91
CA VAL A 295 22.47 -16.19 5.52
C VAL A 295 22.02 -15.26 4.41
N ILE A 296 22.37 -13.96 4.47
CA ILE A 296 22.01 -13.00 3.43
C ILE A 296 22.81 -13.26 2.14
N GLU A 297 24.07 -13.69 2.25
CA GLU A 297 24.90 -14.12 1.10
C GLU A 297 24.30 -15.36 0.41
N ASP A 298 23.85 -16.37 1.18
CA ASP A 298 23.12 -17.51 0.61
C ASP A 298 21.83 -17.06 -0.10
N CYS A 299 21.09 -16.10 0.49
CA CYS A 299 19.89 -15.53 -0.14
C CYS A 299 20.23 -14.79 -1.45
N LEU A 300 21.35 -14.06 -1.51
CA LEU A 300 21.85 -13.39 -2.72
C LEU A 300 22.24 -14.35 -3.84
N GLU A 301 22.64 -15.58 -3.50
CA GLU A 301 22.85 -16.67 -4.45
C GLU A 301 21.53 -17.34 -4.89
N GLY A 302 20.38 -16.83 -4.42
CA GLY A 302 19.07 -17.39 -4.68
C GLY A 302 18.79 -18.70 -3.93
N LYS A 303 19.63 -19.04 -2.93
CA LYS A 303 19.35 -20.17 -2.04
C LYS A 303 18.35 -19.72 -0.99
N PHE A 304 17.30 -20.51 -0.81
CA PHE A 304 16.33 -20.27 0.25
C PHE A 304 16.16 -21.54 1.07
N MET A 305 16.10 -21.39 2.39
CA MET A 305 15.76 -22.49 3.27
C MET A 305 14.25 -22.73 3.17
N LEU A 306 13.85 -23.81 2.49
CA LEU A 306 12.46 -24.26 2.35
C LEU A 306 11.83 -24.53 3.73
N LYS A 307 11.32 -23.48 4.37
CA LYS A 307 10.38 -23.53 5.48
C LYS A 307 9.30 -22.46 5.41
N THR A 308 9.43 -21.46 4.54
CA THR A 308 8.39 -20.43 4.41
C THR A 308 7.25 -20.99 3.55
N PRO A 309 6.06 -21.25 4.11
CA PRO A 309 4.91 -21.64 3.29
C PRO A 309 4.62 -20.50 2.32
N ILE A 310 4.20 -20.83 1.10
CA ILE A 310 3.55 -19.88 0.20
C ILE A 310 2.44 -19.22 1.02
N MET A 311 2.57 -17.91 1.27
CA MET A 311 1.56 -17.20 2.05
C MET A 311 0.23 -17.34 1.33
N ARG A 312 -0.76 -17.86 2.04
CA ARG A 312 -2.15 -17.78 1.58
C ARG A 312 -2.63 -16.35 1.77
N PRO A 313 -3.58 -15.88 0.95
CA PRO A 313 -4.23 -14.61 1.23
C PRO A 313 -4.76 -14.63 2.67
N PRO A 314 -4.61 -13.54 3.43
CA PRO A 314 -5.18 -13.43 4.77
C PRO A 314 -6.67 -13.81 4.72
N ALA A 315 -7.10 -14.68 5.64
CA ALA A 315 -8.53 -14.92 5.81
C ALA A 315 -9.18 -13.59 6.23
N ALA A 316 -10.32 -13.25 5.63
CA ALA A 316 -11.16 -12.16 6.14
C ALA A 316 -11.44 -12.47 7.61
N GLN A 317 -10.93 -11.65 8.52
CA GLN A 317 -11.16 -11.86 9.94
C GLN A 317 -12.66 -11.64 10.19
N THR A 318 -13.25 -12.49 11.01
CA THR A 318 -14.57 -12.22 11.57
C THR A 318 -14.32 -11.34 12.78
N PRO A 319 -14.89 -10.13 12.88
CA PRO A 319 -14.45 -9.14 13.84
C PRO A 319 -14.79 -9.59 15.27
N GLU A 320 -13.76 -9.85 16.08
CA GLU A 320 -13.87 -9.82 17.53
C GLU A 320 -13.70 -8.36 17.98
N LEU A 321 -14.81 -7.79 18.47
CA LEU A 321 -14.94 -6.43 18.98
C LEU A 321 -13.83 -6.06 19.97
N PHE A 322 -12.88 -5.21 19.56
CA PHE A 322 -12.08 -4.39 20.48
C PHE A 322 -12.06 -2.93 19.99
N PHE A 323 -12.90 -2.12 20.62
CA PHE A 323 -12.94 -0.66 20.45
C PHE A 323 -11.96 0.02 21.42
N ASP A 324 -11.19 0.99 20.92
CA ASP A 324 -11.37 2.41 21.26
C ASP A 324 -10.63 3.31 20.24
N ALA A 325 -11.37 3.87 19.28
CA ALA A 325 -10.85 4.75 18.23
C ALA A 325 -11.57 6.11 18.24
N THR A 326 -11.66 6.74 19.41
CA THR A 326 -12.32 8.04 19.57
C THR A 326 -11.49 9.07 20.33
N ASP A 327 -10.30 9.45 19.84
CA ASP A 327 -9.66 10.69 20.29
C ASP A 327 -9.72 11.80 19.22
N PRO A 328 -10.73 12.69 19.28
CA PRO A 328 -10.89 13.84 18.40
C PRO A 328 -9.72 14.82 18.41
N LYS A 329 -8.91 14.87 19.48
CA LYS A 329 -7.79 15.81 19.56
C LYS A 329 -6.71 15.54 18.54
N ARG A 330 -6.46 14.26 18.23
CA ARG A 330 -5.40 13.85 17.32
C ARG A 330 -5.68 14.29 15.87
N LEU A 331 -6.96 14.35 15.49
CA LEU A 331 -7.39 14.84 14.18
C LEU A 331 -7.21 16.37 14.04
N ASP A 332 -7.49 17.12 15.12
CA ASP A 332 -7.30 18.58 15.14
C ASP A 332 -5.81 18.95 15.05
N ASP A 333 -4.92 18.19 15.70
CA ASP A 333 -3.48 18.43 15.65
C ASP A 333 -2.91 18.23 14.23
N LEU A 334 -3.34 17.18 13.52
CA LEU A 334 -2.97 16.91 12.12
C LEU A 334 -3.45 18.01 11.16
N MET A 335 -4.69 18.50 11.35
CA MET A 335 -5.20 19.59 10.54
C MET A 335 -4.42 20.89 10.75
N GLN A 336 -3.96 21.16 11.98
CA GLN A 336 -3.12 22.32 12.27
C GLN A 336 -1.71 22.21 11.69
N GLU A 337 -1.16 21.01 11.56
CA GLU A 337 0.12 20.79 10.87
C GLU A 337 0.00 20.98 9.36
N MET A 338 -1.10 20.53 8.73
CA MET A 338 -1.34 20.76 7.29
C MET A 338 -1.49 22.25 6.93
N ILE A 339 -2.12 23.04 7.82
CA ILE A 339 -2.25 24.50 7.64
C ILE A 339 -0.88 25.20 7.71
N LYS A 340 0.08 24.66 8.48
CA LYS A 340 1.43 25.21 8.62
C LYS A 340 2.39 24.80 7.49
N ALA A 341 2.11 23.68 6.81
CA ALA A 341 2.98 23.11 5.78
C ALA A 341 2.69 23.61 4.35
N THR A 342 1.69 24.48 4.17
CA THR A 342 1.36 25.04 2.84
C THR A 342 1.96 26.46 2.72
N PRO A 343 2.80 26.75 1.71
CA PRO A 343 3.46 28.06 1.54
C PRO A 343 2.50 29.23 1.26
#